data_AF-A0A1I7GJU6-F1
#
_entry.id   AF-A0A1I7GJU6-F1
#
_cell.length_a   1.000
_cell.length_b   1.000
_cell.length_c   1.000
_cell.angle_alpha   90.00
_cell.angle_beta   90.00
_cell.angle_gamma   90.00
#
_symmetry.space_group_name_H-M   'P 1'
#
loop_
_entity.id
_entity.type
_entity.pdbx_description
1 polymer ?
#
loop_
_entity_poly.entity_id
_entity_poly.type
_entity_poly.pdbx_seq_one_letter_code
_entity_poly.pdbx_strand_id
1 'polypeptide(L)'
;MRRIYLLSLSLLSALLMITSCDEDEEDSHTTYTSDAMLTWSGDYAVDGCGFILTIGDEQYKPTNEQDISSYYKTDTPTPVEALIIDYRKKGQIGCGLSVTKMNLVKVVSLRKL
;
A
#
# COMPACT_ATOMS: atom_id res chain seq x y z
N MET A 1 36.26 -20.36 -59.50
CA MET A 1 35.10 -19.47 -59.33
C MET A 1 34.69 -19.50 -57.86
N ARG A 2 35.12 -18.52 -57.06
CA ARG A 2 34.82 -18.40 -55.63
C ARG A 2 34.44 -16.95 -55.37
N ARG A 3 33.15 -16.64 -55.54
CA ARG A 3 32.53 -15.38 -55.13
C ARG A 3 31.12 -15.76 -54.68
N ILE A 4 30.61 -15.06 -53.68
CA ILE A 4 29.21 -15.11 -53.20
C ILE A 4 28.91 -16.22 -52.18
N TYR A 5 29.52 -16.16 -50.98
CA TYR A 5 28.90 -16.76 -49.76
C TYR A 5 29.27 -16.01 -48.48
N LEU A 6 29.83 -14.79 -48.56
CA LEU A 6 30.21 -14.00 -47.38
C LEU A 6 29.22 -12.86 -47.07
N LEU A 7 28.18 -12.68 -47.87
CA LEU A 7 27.19 -11.61 -47.69
C LEU A 7 25.87 -12.07 -47.04
N SER A 8 25.66 -13.38 -46.85
CA SER A 8 24.43 -13.89 -46.25
C SER A 8 24.48 -14.07 -44.73
N LEU A 9 25.66 -13.92 -44.10
CA LEU A 9 25.84 -14.18 -42.66
C LEU A 9 25.76 -12.92 -41.79
N SER A 10 25.79 -11.72 -42.38
CA SER A 10 25.83 -10.45 -41.62
C SER A 10 24.44 -9.86 -41.31
N LEU A 11 23.35 -10.41 -41.84
CA LEU A 11 22.01 -9.83 -41.73
C LEU A 11 21.12 -10.47 -40.64
N LEU A 12 21.60 -11.53 -39.98
CA LEU A 12 20.80 -12.28 -38.99
C LEU A 12 21.09 -11.91 -37.52
N SER A 13 22.06 -11.02 -37.26
CA SER A 13 22.50 -10.69 -35.89
C SER A 13 21.95 -9.38 -35.33
N ALA A 14 21.07 -8.69 -36.05
CA ALA A 14 20.57 -7.36 -35.65
C ALA A 14 19.16 -7.36 -35.00
N LEU A 15 18.54 -8.52 -34.75
CA LEU A 15 17.14 -8.62 -34.35
C LEU A 15 16.88 -9.01 -32.88
N LEU A 16 17.90 -9.02 -32.01
CA LEU A 16 17.76 -9.52 -30.63
C LEU A 16 17.87 -8.44 -29.51
N MET A 17 17.75 -7.15 -29.82
CA MET A 17 18.00 -6.07 -28.83
C MET A 17 16.76 -5.27 -28.40
N ILE A 18 15.56 -5.87 -28.37
CA ILE A 18 14.39 -5.25 -27.74
C ILE A 18 13.57 -6.29 -26.98
N THR A 19 14.14 -6.76 -25.88
CA THR A 19 13.37 -7.24 -24.74
C THR A 19 13.44 -6.15 -23.68
N SER A 20 12.65 -5.09 -23.84
CA SER A 20 12.28 -4.24 -22.70
C SER A 20 11.41 -5.12 -21.82
N CYS A 21 11.96 -5.65 -20.74
CA CYS A 21 11.13 -6.03 -19.61
C CYS A 21 10.51 -4.74 -19.11
N ASP A 22 9.22 -4.56 -19.36
CA ASP A 22 8.41 -3.92 -18.33
C ASP A 22 8.56 -4.81 -17.10
N GLU A 23 9.36 -4.36 -16.13
CA GLU A 23 9.18 -4.84 -14.76
C GLU A 23 7.79 -4.38 -14.39
N ASP A 24 6.81 -5.29 -14.47
CA ASP A 24 5.57 -5.17 -13.73
C ASP A 24 5.98 -4.72 -12.32
N GLU A 25 5.60 -3.50 -11.93
CA GLU A 25 5.81 -2.98 -10.58
C GLU A 25 5.22 -4.03 -9.62
N GLU A 26 6.11 -4.85 -9.07
CA GLU A 26 5.75 -5.87 -8.11
C GLU A 26 5.17 -5.09 -6.93
N ASP A 27 3.85 -5.21 -6.77
CA ASP A 27 3.03 -4.56 -5.74
C ASP A 27 3.63 -5.01 -4.38
N SER A 28 4.65 -4.27 -3.93
CA SER A 28 5.61 -4.68 -2.90
C SER A 28 5.01 -4.47 -1.51
N HIS A 29 3.89 -5.16 -1.32
CA HIS A 29 3.18 -5.18 -0.08
C HIS A 29 4.06 -5.84 0.98
N THR A 30 4.35 -5.12 2.06
CA THR A 30 5.15 -5.66 3.16
C THR A 30 4.24 -5.99 4.33
N THR A 31 4.34 -7.20 4.87
CA THR A 31 3.60 -7.60 6.07
C THR A 31 4.51 -7.50 7.28
N TYR A 32 4.11 -6.76 8.32
CA TYR A 32 4.89 -6.64 9.55
C TYR A 32 4.00 -6.31 10.76
N THR A 33 4.55 -6.57 11.95
CA THR A 33 3.95 -6.21 13.23
C THR A 33 4.60 -4.94 13.76
N SER A 34 3.81 -4.03 14.33
CA SER A 34 4.32 -2.79 14.94
C SER A 34 3.44 -2.32 16.10
N ASP A 35 4.05 -1.63 17.06
CA ASP A 35 3.33 -0.87 18.09
C ASP A 35 2.76 0.40 17.46
N ALA A 36 1.48 0.64 17.70
CA ALA A 36 0.73 1.71 17.05
C ALA A 36 -0.30 2.34 17.98
N MET A 37 -0.76 3.54 17.63
CA MET A 37 -1.96 4.14 18.21
C MET A 37 -3.11 4.03 17.22
N LEU A 38 -4.17 3.30 17.60
CA LEU A 38 -5.42 3.25 16.84
C LEU A 38 -6.37 4.33 17.34
N THR A 39 -6.77 5.23 16.45
CA THR A 39 -7.72 6.31 16.75
C THR A 39 -8.99 6.13 15.94
N TRP A 40 -10.14 6.25 16.60
CA TRP A 40 -11.43 6.36 15.92
C TRP A 40 -11.83 7.83 15.87
N SER A 41 -11.91 8.38 14.65
CA SER A 41 -12.21 9.79 14.39
C SER A 41 -13.71 10.03 14.13
N GLY A 42 -14.59 9.17 14.65
CA GLY A 42 -16.02 9.22 14.36
C GLY A 42 -16.41 8.55 13.04
N ASP A 43 -17.72 8.36 12.84
CA ASP A 43 -18.27 7.82 11.60
C ASP A 43 -18.27 8.89 10.49
N TYR A 44 -18.08 8.49 9.24
CA TYR A 44 -18.08 9.42 8.10
C TYR A 44 -19.37 10.23 7.96
N ALA A 45 -20.51 9.70 8.44
CA ALA A 45 -21.81 10.36 8.38
C ALA A 45 -21.91 11.61 9.31
N VAL A 46 -21.00 11.75 10.27
CA VAL A 46 -20.92 12.87 11.21
C VAL A 46 -19.59 13.61 11.07
N ASP A 47 -19.11 13.72 9.83
CA ASP A 47 -17.83 14.35 9.45
C ASP A 47 -16.58 13.70 10.04
N GLY A 48 -16.69 12.44 10.47
CA GLY A 48 -15.54 11.67 10.93
C GLY A 48 -14.66 11.15 9.78
N CYS A 49 -13.54 10.52 10.16
CA CYS A 49 -12.65 9.83 9.21
C CYS A 49 -12.45 8.34 9.51
N GLY A 50 -13.35 7.74 10.31
CA GLY A 50 -13.28 6.33 10.68
C GLY A 50 -12.02 6.01 11.49
N PHE A 51 -11.43 4.84 11.25
CA PHE A 51 -10.19 4.45 11.92
C PHE A 51 -8.95 5.04 11.25
N ILE A 52 -7.99 5.47 12.06
CA ILE A 52 -6.65 5.93 11.66
C ILE A 52 -5.63 5.21 12.55
N LEU A 53 -4.64 4.57 11.92
CA LEU A 53 -3.55 3.91 12.61
C LEU A 53 -2.31 4.80 12.53
N THR A 54 -1.69 5.08 13.68
CA THR A 54 -0.46 5.89 13.75
C THR A 54 0.70 5.01 14.17
N ILE A 55 1.74 4.92 13.33
CA ILE A 55 2.96 4.16 13.58
C ILE A 55 4.13 5.14 13.48
N GLY A 56 4.82 5.38 14.60
CA GLY A 56 5.78 6.49 14.69
C GLY A 56 5.08 7.83 14.42
N ASP A 57 5.60 8.60 13.46
CA ASP A 57 5.05 9.90 13.05
C ASP A 57 4.12 9.81 11.82
N GLU A 58 3.87 8.62 11.30
CA GLU A 58 3.10 8.42 10.08
C GLU A 58 1.67 7.94 10.36
N GLN A 59 0.73 8.48 9.57
CA GLN A 59 -0.69 8.09 9.60
C GLN A 59 -1.03 7.17 8.44
N TYR A 60 -1.71 6.09 8.79
CA TYR A 60 -2.14 5.04 7.89
C TYR A 60 -3.66 4.91 7.96
N LYS A 61 -4.28 4.81 6.78
CA LYS A 61 -5.69 4.53 6.63
C LYS A 61 -5.90 3.03 6.42
N PRO A 62 -6.58 2.33 7.35
CA PRO A 62 -7.01 0.96 7.13
C PRO A 62 -8.02 0.90 5.98
N THR A 63 -7.72 0.09 4.95
CA THR A 63 -8.64 -0.13 3.82
C THR A 63 -9.77 -1.10 4.15
N ASN A 64 -9.62 -1.86 5.24
CA ASN A 64 -10.60 -2.83 5.74
C ASN A 64 -11.15 -2.43 7.11
N GLU A 65 -11.38 -1.13 7.32
CA GLU A 65 -11.80 -0.61 8.62
C GLU A 65 -13.12 -1.18 9.14
N GLN A 66 -14.00 -1.67 8.25
CA GLN A 66 -15.23 -2.37 8.60
C GLN A 66 -15.00 -3.71 9.32
N ASP A 67 -13.81 -4.29 9.18
CA ASP A 67 -13.43 -5.54 9.85
C ASP A 67 -12.89 -5.27 11.27
N ILE A 68 -12.60 -4.00 11.60
CA ILE A 68 -12.12 -3.60 12.92
C ILE A 68 -13.29 -3.55 13.89
N SER A 69 -13.17 -4.28 15.01
CA SER A 69 -14.21 -4.37 16.03
C SER A 69 -14.62 -2.99 16.56
N SER A 70 -15.93 -2.79 16.76
CA SER A 70 -16.48 -1.59 17.39
C SER A 70 -15.99 -1.38 18.82
N TYR A 71 -15.41 -2.40 19.46
CA TYR A 71 -14.70 -2.29 20.73
C TYR A 71 -13.63 -1.18 20.73
N TYR A 72 -13.00 -0.91 19.58
CA TYR A 72 -11.98 0.13 19.44
C TYR A 72 -12.54 1.54 19.13
N LYS A 73 -13.87 1.70 19.03
CA LYS A 73 -14.53 3.01 18.89
C LYS A 73 -14.60 3.71 20.25
N THR A 74 -13.46 4.23 20.70
CA THR A 74 -13.31 4.94 21.98
C THR A 74 -12.97 6.40 21.74
N ASP A 75 -13.32 7.28 22.69
CA ASP A 75 -13.03 8.72 22.60
C ASP A 75 -11.54 9.05 22.69
N THR A 76 -10.74 8.12 23.22
CA THR A 76 -9.28 8.26 23.33
C THR A 76 -8.57 7.29 22.39
N PRO A 77 -7.39 7.65 21.85
CA PRO A 77 -6.54 6.71 21.12
C PRO A 77 -6.25 5.46 21.95
N THR A 78 -6.28 4.30 21.31
CA THR A 78 -5.99 3.01 21.94
C THR A 78 -4.62 2.51 21.50
N PRO A 79 -3.69 2.25 22.45
CA PRO A 79 -2.42 1.61 22.14
C PRO A 79 -2.66 0.16 21.71
N VAL A 80 -2.08 -0.25 20.59
CA VAL A 80 -2.23 -1.59 20.02
C VAL A 80 -0.92 -2.10 19.45
N GLU A 81 -0.71 -3.41 19.52
CA GLU A 81 0.17 -4.12 18.60
C GLU A 81 -0.66 -4.49 17.37
N ALA A 82 -0.23 -4.03 16.19
CA ALA A 82 -0.93 -4.23 14.94
C ALA A 82 -0.10 -5.08 13.98
N LEU A 83 -0.68 -6.17 13.47
CA LEU A 83 -0.16 -6.88 12.29
C LEU A 83 -0.82 -6.27 11.05
N ILE A 84 -0.02 -5.72 10.14
CA ILE A 84 -0.51 -4.99 8.97
C ILE A 84 0.15 -5.45 7.68
N ILE A 85 -0.56 -5.25 6.58
CA ILE A 85 -0.02 -5.28 5.22
C ILE A 85 0.08 -3.83 4.76
N ASP A 86 1.29 -3.32 4.63
CA ASP A 86 1.59 -1.99 4.12
C ASP A 86 1.63 -2.03 2.59
N TYR A 87 0.75 -1.25 1.97
CA TYR A 87 0.65 -1.19 0.52
C TYR A 87 1.69 -0.27 -0.12
N ARG A 88 2.52 0.42 0.67
CA ARG A 88 3.57 1.35 0.21
C ARG A 88 3.04 2.43 -0.73
N LYS A 89 1.74 2.73 -0.63
CA LYS A 89 1.02 3.68 -1.48
C LYS A 89 0.16 4.61 -0.66
N LYS A 90 -0.04 5.82 -1.19
CA LYS A 90 -0.93 6.82 -0.61
C LYS A 90 -2.25 6.85 -1.34
N GLY A 91 -3.35 6.94 -0.59
CA GLY A 91 -4.70 7.14 -1.12
C GLY A 91 -5.23 8.53 -0.77
N GLN A 92 -6.11 9.05 -1.63
CA GLN A 92 -6.93 10.22 -1.30
C GLN A 92 -8.12 9.75 -0.46
N ILE A 93 -8.19 10.19 0.80
CA ILE A 93 -9.23 9.82 1.77
C ILE A 93 -10.07 11.06 2.05
N GLY A 94 -11.38 10.94 1.88
CA GLY A 94 -12.33 11.95 2.32
C GLY A 94 -12.56 11.83 3.82
N CYS A 95 -12.26 12.88 4.58
CA CYS A 95 -12.56 13.01 6.00
C CYS A 95 -13.51 14.21 6.18
N GLY A 96 -14.80 13.96 6.39
CA GLY A 96 -15.82 15.01 6.38
C GLY A 96 -15.76 15.86 5.10
N LEU A 97 -15.58 17.17 5.25
CA LEU A 97 -15.47 18.12 4.14
C LEU A 97 -14.06 18.24 3.52
N SER A 98 -13.07 17.52 4.07
CA SER A 98 -11.68 17.59 3.62
C SER A 98 -11.27 16.34 2.86
N VAL A 99 -10.29 16.47 1.96
CA VAL A 99 -9.63 15.34 1.29
C VAL A 99 -8.16 15.39 1.64
N THR A 100 -7.66 14.30 2.21
CA THR A 100 -6.26 14.16 2.64
C THR A 100 -5.58 12.99 1.96
N LYS A 101 -4.24 13.01 1.89
CA LYS A 101 -3.44 11.89 1.38
C LYS A 101 -2.81 11.15 2.55
N MET A 102 -3.15 9.88 2.72
CA MET A 102 -2.63 9.02 3.79
C MET A 102 -2.04 7.73 3.21
N ASN A 103 -1.09 7.13 3.93
CA ASN A 103 -0.58 5.79 3.60
C ASN A 103 -1.72 4.77 3.73
N LEU A 104 -1.80 3.78 2.84
CA LEU A 104 -2.84 2.75 2.89
C LEU A 104 -2.29 1.44 3.46
N VAL A 105 -3.02 0.88 4.42
CA VAL A 105 -2.70 -0.43 5.02
C VAL A 105 -3.94 -1.31 5.07
N LYS A 106 -3.74 -2.61 5.11
CA LYS A 106 -4.76 -3.56 5.59
C LYS A 106 -4.38 -4.04 6.98
N VAL A 107 -5.32 -3.98 7.90
CA VAL A 107 -5.16 -4.50 9.26
C VAL A 107 -5.49 -5.99 9.26
N VAL A 108 -4.52 -6.81 9.65
CA VAL A 108 -4.69 -8.28 9.76
C VAL A 108 -5.15 -8.65 11.16
N SER A 109 -4.53 -8.07 12.19
CA SER A 109 -4.94 -8.25 13.59
C SER A 109 -4.54 -7.06 14.45
N LEU A 110 -5.29 -6.89 15.55
CA LEU A 110 -5.05 -5.85 16.56
C LEU A 110 -5.11 -6.48 17.95
N ARG A 111 -4.10 -6.21 18.77
CA ARG A 111 -4.10 -6.56 20.18
C ARG A 111 -3.88 -5.30 21.00
N LYS A 112 -4.83 -4.95 21.87
CA LYS A 112 -4.68 -3.84 22.81
C LYS A 112 -3.51 -4.07 23.77
N LEU A 113 -2.72 -3.03 24.00
CA LEU A 113 -1.60 -3.01 24.95
C LEU A 113 -2.03 -2.49 26.32
#